data_AF-A0A1A0DIX6-F1
#
_entry.id   AF-A0A1A0DIX6-F1
#
_cell.length_a   1.000
_cell.length_b   1.000
_cell.length_c   1.000
_cell.angle_alpha   90.00
_cell.angle_beta   90.00
_cell.angle_gamma   90.00
#
_symmetry.space_group_name_H-M   'P 1'
#
loop_
_entity.id
_entity.type
_entity.pdbx_description
1 polymer ?
#
loop_
_entity_poly.entity_id
_entity_poly.type
_entity_poly.pdbx_seq_one_letter_code
_entity_poly.pdbx_strand_id
1 'polypeptide(L)'
;MIPHVGGRRCIFDWYHPELERLTEITSAWGQFHWNYIDALARGYRIGASAASDEHQGRCGGGAPATAVFGSRGGLTGVLAEKLDRASIGDALRSRRTFATTGERSFASLRQGNVWMGEEAQADLNVPLSYRLLGTAGWEEVSLFDADRCIWRRNLHAEAGLSPRRIRIRIGGARIKDRYRAAYWRGAIEITGAAILDVATVGFDHPEQTAWRENATTVCFTTATHGDTDAIELTLSALEDVRIKVSADLFGYTKVGDPLTPPVHTACPKASLETSGQDLLTKSEVVLDLPGVELRLAVECVTESALPRDIAGDIEWDCLSLLPRPVHALFLTARQRDQSRVWTSPLFLAV
;
A
#
# COMPACT_ATOMS: atom_id res chain seq x y z
N MET A 1 -15.40 12.38 15.29
CA MET A 1 -15.91 11.34 14.37
C MET A 1 -14.78 10.98 13.42
N ILE A 2 -14.67 9.73 12.99
CA ILE A 2 -13.66 9.29 12.01
C ILE A 2 -14.42 8.68 10.83
N PRO A 3 -14.47 9.34 9.67
CA PRO A 3 -15.02 8.76 8.46
C PRO A 3 -14.22 7.50 8.10
N HIS A 4 -14.92 6.39 7.85
CA HIS A 4 -14.33 5.07 7.64
C HIS A 4 -14.90 4.35 6.41
N VAL A 5 -14.27 3.25 6.01
CA VAL A 5 -14.66 2.46 4.83
C VAL A 5 -14.99 1.02 5.24
N GLY A 6 -16.14 0.84 5.86
CA GLY A 6 -16.68 -0.49 6.18
C GLY A 6 -17.45 -1.08 5.00
N GLY A 7 -18.69 -1.51 5.26
CA GLY A 7 -19.58 -2.03 4.23
C GLY A 7 -19.87 -1.03 3.09
N ARG A 8 -20.03 0.27 3.40
CA ARG A 8 -20.11 1.36 2.43
C ARG A 8 -19.00 2.36 2.73
N ARG A 9 -18.45 3.03 1.72
CA ARG A 9 -17.52 4.14 1.93
C ARG A 9 -18.19 5.34 2.60
N CYS A 10 -17.42 6.10 3.37
CA CYS A 10 -17.84 7.43 3.81
C CYS A 10 -18.05 8.37 2.61
N ILE A 11 -18.79 9.46 2.84
CA ILE A 11 -19.10 10.44 1.80
C ILE A 11 -18.55 11.79 2.23
N PHE A 12 -17.53 12.24 1.52
CA PHE A 12 -16.82 13.47 1.81
C PHE A 12 -17.59 14.74 1.42
N ASP A 13 -18.72 14.62 0.72
CA ASP A 13 -19.56 15.79 0.36
C ASP A 13 -20.17 16.50 1.59
N TRP A 14 -20.20 15.85 2.76
CA TRP A 14 -20.71 16.40 4.02
C TRP A 14 -19.64 16.56 5.10
N TYR A 15 -18.41 16.89 4.70
CA TYR A 15 -17.28 17.06 5.62
C TYR A 15 -17.53 18.13 6.69
N HIS A 16 -17.27 17.80 7.96
CA HIS A 16 -17.36 18.73 9.08
C HIS A 16 -15.99 18.94 9.77
N PRO A 17 -15.30 20.08 9.52
CA PRO A 17 -13.89 20.27 9.92
C PRO A 17 -13.61 20.24 11.42
N GLU A 18 -14.61 20.54 12.25
CA GLU A 18 -14.48 20.47 13.71
C GLU A 18 -14.69 19.06 14.27
N LEU A 19 -15.41 18.18 13.56
CA LEU A 19 -15.76 16.83 14.02
C LEU A 19 -14.84 15.77 13.43
N GLU A 20 -14.49 15.94 12.16
CA GLU A 20 -13.77 14.99 11.32
C GLU A 20 -12.33 15.45 11.16
N ARG A 21 -11.49 15.04 12.11
CA ARG A 21 -10.06 15.39 12.13
C ARG A 21 -9.22 14.30 11.47
N LEU A 22 -9.67 13.06 11.50
CA LEU A 22 -8.97 11.89 10.99
C LEU A 22 -9.89 11.09 10.07
N THR A 23 -9.35 10.34 9.13
CA THR A 23 -10.09 9.35 8.33
C THR A 23 -9.41 7.99 8.41
N GLU A 24 -10.19 6.91 8.39
CA GLU A 24 -9.66 5.56 8.31
C GLU A 24 -9.11 5.27 6.90
N ILE A 25 -7.87 4.81 6.86
CA ILE A 25 -7.14 4.47 5.63
C ILE A 25 -7.01 2.95 5.50
N THR A 26 -7.10 2.19 6.60
CA THR A 26 -7.01 0.74 6.54
C THR A 26 -7.72 0.11 7.73
N SER A 27 -8.32 -1.05 7.45
CA SER A 27 -8.95 -1.93 8.43
C SER A 27 -9.03 -3.36 7.87
N ALA A 28 -9.70 -4.27 8.58
CA ALA A 28 -9.90 -5.64 8.10
C ALA A 28 -10.73 -5.70 6.80
N TRP A 29 -11.41 -4.62 6.43
CA TRP A 29 -12.10 -4.48 5.15
C TRP A 29 -11.16 -4.20 3.96
N GLY A 30 -9.89 -3.88 4.21
CA GLY A 30 -8.92 -3.56 3.18
C GLY A 30 -8.01 -2.36 3.47
N GLN A 31 -7.35 -1.89 2.40
CA GLN A 31 -6.56 -0.67 2.40
C GLN A 31 -7.16 0.35 1.43
N PHE A 32 -7.25 1.60 1.87
CA PHE A 32 -8.05 2.65 1.25
C PHE A 32 -7.20 3.92 1.04
N HIS A 33 -6.01 3.76 0.44
CA HIS A 33 -5.18 4.91 0.10
C HIS A 33 -5.97 5.93 -0.75
N TRP A 34 -6.78 5.43 -1.69
CA TRP A 34 -7.75 6.23 -2.46
C TRP A 34 -8.71 7.09 -1.60
N ASN A 35 -9.12 6.62 -0.41
CA ASN A 35 -10.05 7.35 0.47
C ASN A 35 -9.33 8.55 1.10
N TYR A 36 -8.07 8.36 1.45
CA TYR A 36 -7.24 9.41 2.01
C TYR A 36 -6.97 10.52 0.99
N ILE A 37 -6.53 10.13 -0.22
CA ILE A 37 -6.23 11.11 -1.26
C ILE A 37 -7.47 11.82 -1.79
N ASP A 38 -8.65 11.19 -1.79
CA ASP A 38 -9.92 11.86 -2.13
C ASP A 38 -10.23 13.00 -1.14
N ALA A 39 -10.08 12.74 0.17
CA ALA A 39 -10.25 13.78 1.18
C ALA A 39 -9.26 14.94 1.01
N LEU A 40 -7.98 14.63 0.77
CA LEU A 40 -6.94 15.65 0.63
C LEU A 40 -7.06 16.43 -0.68
N ALA A 41 -7.44 15.80 -1.78
CA ALA A 41 -7.67 16.46 -3.07
C ALA A 41 -8.82 17.47 -3.03
N ARG A 42 -9.79 17.25 -2.14
CA ARG A 42 -10.87 18.21 -1.83
C ARG A 42 -10.41 19.39 -0.97
N GLY A 43 -9.15 19.40 -0.53
CA GLY A 43 -8.57 20.42 0.33
C GLY A 43 -8.88 20.25 1.82
N TYR A 44 -9.39 19.10 2.24
CA TYR A 44 -9.77 18.90 3.65
C TYR A 44 -8.56 18.73 4.56
N ARG A 45 -8.68 19.26 5.79
CA ARG A 45 -7.65 19.20 6.83
C ARG A 45 -7.83 17.95 7.68
N ILE A 46 -7.64 16.79 7.03
CA ILE A 46 -7.81 15.46 7.62
C ILE A 46 -6.44 14.76 7.79
N GLY A 47 -6.27 14.10 8.93
CA GLY A 47 -5.13 13.25 9.24
C GLY A 47 -5.39 11.76 9.00
N ALA A 48 -4.32 10.98 9.06
CA ALA A 48 -4.34 9.54 8.87
C ALA A 48 -4.78 8.79 10.14
N SER A 49 -5.64 7.80 9.99
CA SER A 49 -5.93 6.81 11.04
C SER A 49 -6.20 5.43 10.44
N ALA A 50 -6.15 4.43 11.30
CA ALA A 50 -6.43 3.04 11.00
C ALA A 50 -7.06 2.36 12.22
N ALA A 51 -7.94 1.40 11.98
CA ALA A 51 -8.59 0.61 13.02
C ALA A 51 -8.67 -0.86 12.56
N SER A 52 -9.07 -1.76 13.46
CA SER A 52 -9.31 -3.14 13.05
C SER A 52 -10.59 -3.26 12.23
N ASP A 53 -11.66 -2.58 12.65
CA ASP A 53 -13.04 -2.71 12.13
C ASP A 53 -13.45 -4.18 11.88
N GLU A 54 -12.96 -5.06 12.76
CA GLU A 54 -13.25 -6.50 12.73
C GLU A 54 -14.35 -6.82 13.74
N HIS A 55 -15.24 -7.73 13.36
CA HIS A 55 -16.43 -8.08 14.15
C HIS A 55 -16.27 -9.41 14.90
N GLN A 56 -15.04 -9.80 15.26
CA GLN A 56 -14.74 -11.10 15.84
C GLN A 56 -14.26 -11.00 17.30
N GLY A 57 -14.21 -9.79 17.85
CA GLY A 57 -13.88 -9.53 19.25
C GLY A 57 -12.40 -9.59 19.56
N ARG A 58 -11.51 -9.59 18.56
CA ARG A 58 -10.05 -9.56 18.74
C ARG A 58 -9.57 -8.11 18.81
N CYS A 59 -9.04 -7.73 19.97
CA CYS A 59 -8.45 -6.41 20.14
C CYS A 59 -7.15 -6.26 19.35
N GLY A 60 -6.94 -5.09 18.73
CA GLY A 60 -5.61 -4.65 18.29
C GLY A 60 -5.12 -5.12 16.92
N GLY A 61 -6.02 -5.37 15.97
CA GLY A 61 -5.64 -5.71 14.60
C GLY A 61 -5.30 -7.20 14.44
N GLY A 62 -6.34 -8.00 14.22
CA GLY A 62 -6.21 -9.44 13.98
C GLY A 62 -5.81 -9.75 12.53
N ALA A 63 -5.37 -10.99 12.32
CA ALA A 63 -5.29 -11.59 10.98
C ALA A 63 -6.66 -11.51 10.30
N PRO A 64 -6.71 -11.45 8.96
CA PRO A 64 -7.97 -11.54 8.25
C PRO A 64 -8.71 -12.82 8.61
N ALA A 65 -10.01 -12.74 8.46
CA ALA A 65 -10.89 -13.79 8.94
C ALA A 65 -12.18 -13.84 8.12
N THR A 66 -13.16 -14.62 8.58
CA THR A 66 -14.26 -15.12 7.75
C THR A 66 -14.90 -14.10 6.80
N ALA A 67 -15.12 -14.53 5.56
CA ALA A 67 -15.88 -13.84 4.52
C ALA A 67 -15.21 -12.59 3.93
N VAL A 68 -15.71 -11.41 4.26
CA VAL A 68 -15.34 -10.14 3.61
C VAL A 68 -14.19 -9.40 4.28
N PHE A 69 -13.68 -9.95 5.39
CA PHE A 69 -12.57 -9.38 6.18
C PHE A 69 -11.25 -9.98 5.71
N GLY A 70 -10.78 -9.53 4.55
CA GLY A 70 -9.67 -10.17 3.86
C GLY A 70 -8.31 -9.50 4.02
N SER A 71 -8.19 -8.45 4.82
CA SER A 71 -6.88 -7.87 5.18
C SER A 71 -6.67 -7.88 6.69
N ARG A 72 -5.40 -7.75 7.10
CA ARG A 72 -5.05 -7.50 8.50
C ARG A 72 -5.66 -6.17 9.00
N GLY A 73 -6.15 -6.16 10.24
CA GLY A 73 -6.67 -4.95 10.86
C GLY A 73 -5.56 -3.92 11.15
N GLY A 74 -5.81 -2.66 10.82
CA GLY A 74 -4.81 -1.59 10.93
C GLY A 74 -4.65 -1.01 12.34
N LEU A 75 -3.57 -0.25 12.54
CA LEU A 75 -3.27 0.45 13.80
C LEU A 75 -2.94 1.93 13.58
N THR A 76 -3.55 2.79 14.40
CA THR A 76 -3.19 4.22 14.48
C THR A 76 -2.05 4.42 15.47
N GLY A 77 -0.96 5.01 15.01
CA GLY A 77 0.04 5.63 15.88
C GLY A 77 -0.36 7.05 16.23
N VAL A 78 -0.28 7.41 17.51
CA VAL A 78 -0.60 8.75 18.02
C VAL A 78 0.64 9.35 18.65
N LEU A 79 1.10 10.50 18.15
CA LEU A 79 2.24 11.23 18.70
C LEU A 79 1.72 12.20 19.78
N ALA A 80 1.63 11.70 21.01
CA ALA A 80 1.24 12.47 22.19
C ALA A 80 2.44 12.73 23.10
N GLU A 81 2.44 13.85 23.81
CA GLU A 81 3.49 14.18 24.80
C GLU A 81 3.51 13.20 25.97
N LYS A 82 2.34 12.67 26.35
CA LYS A 82 2.15 11.76 27.47
C LYS A 82 1.16 10.67 27.12
N LEU A 83 1.32 9.51 27.78
CA LEU A 83 0.38 8.40 27.72
C LEU A 83 -0.79 8.63 28.70
N ASP A 84 -1.58 9.67 28.43
CA ASP A 84 -2.81 9.97 29.15
C ASP A 84 -3.94 10.37 28.19
N ARG A 85 -5.18 10.29 28.67
CA ARG A 85 -6.37 10.51 27.84
C ARG A 85 -6.41 11.92 27.23
N ALA A 86 -5.98 12.93 27.98
CA ALA A 86 -6.02 14.32 27.54
C ALA A 86 -5.03 14.54 26.39
N SER A 87 -3.78 14.18 26.61
CA SER A 87 -2.69 14.32 25.64
C SER A 87 -2.95 13.52 24.36
N ILE A 88 -3.51 12.31 24.48
CA ILE A 88 -3.95 11.51 23.33
C ILE A 88 -5.10 12.21 22.59
N GLY A 89 -6.08 12.74 23.31
CA GLY A 89 -7.21 13.48 22.73
C GLY A 89 -6.73 14.69 21.93
N ASP A 90 -5.79 15.45 22.48
CA ASP A 90 -5.21 16.63 21.83
C ASP A 90 -4.39 16.27 20.59
N ALA A 91 -3.59 15.19 20.65
CA ALA A 91 -2.84 14.69 19.50
C ALA A 91 -3.77 14.22 18.36
N LEU A 92 -4.84 13.49 18.69
CA LEU A 92 -5.85 13.06 17.70
C LEU A 92 -6.56 14.27 17.07
N ARG A 93 -6.94 15.27 17.87
CA ARG A 93 -7.59 16.50 17.38
C ARG A 93 -6.65 17.37 16.55
N SER A 94 -5.36 17.34 16.86
CA SER A 94 -4.29 18.01 16.11
C SER A 94 -3.76 17.18 14.94
N ARG A 95 -4.34 15.99 14.68
CA ARG A 95 -3.96 15.10 13.59
C ARG A 95 -2.51 14.61 13.65
N ARG A 96 -1.89 14.62 14.82
CA ARG A 96 -0.52 14.13 15.04
C ARG A 96 -0.51 12.59 15.07
N THR A 97 -0.83 12.00 13.93
CA THR A 97 -1.08 10.56 13.79
C THR A 97 -0.42 9.99 12.54
N PHE A 98 -0.22 8.69 12.55
CA PHE A 98 0.10 7.90 11.37
C PHE A 98 -0.73 6.61 11.39
N ALA A 99 -1.00 6.04 10.23
CA ALA A 99 -1.75 4.82 10.06
C ALA A 99 -0.81 3.70 9.59
N THR A 100 -1.00 2.48 10.09
CA THR A 100 -0.27 1.27 9.65
C THR A 100 -1.26 0.16 9.30
N THR A 101 -0.80 -0.80 8.51
CA THR A 101 -1.56 -2.01 8.14
C THR A 101 -1.66 -3.06 9.27
N GLY A 102 -1.25 -2.72 10.49
CA GLY A 102 -1.34 -3.59 11.67
C GLY A 102 0.01 -3.86 12.35
N GLU A 103 1.10 -3.51 11.67
CA GLU A 103 2.47 -3.64 12.14
C GLU A 103 2.80 -2.54 13.13
N ARG A 104 3.68 -2.84 14.09
CA ARG A 104 4.19 -1.85 15.06
C ARG A 104 5.32 -1.02 14.46
N SER A 105 5.06 -0.48 13.27
CA SER A 105 5.95 0.45 12.57
C SER A 105 5.73 1.88 13.07
N PHE A 106 6.70 2.75 12.82
CA PHE A 106 6.64 4.18 13.13
C PHE A 106 6.91 4.99 11.87
N ALA A 107 6.17 6.08 11.71
CA ALA A 107 6.46 7.10 10.71
C ALA A 107 6.28 8.51 11.28
N SER A 108 7.17 9.41 10.89
CA SER A 108 6.99 10.85 11.10
C SER A 108 7.46 11.64 9.89
N LEU A 109 6.78 12.77 9.66
CA LEU A 109 7.13 13.77 8.66
C LEU A 109 7.08 15.15 9.35
N ARG A 110 8.08 16.01 9.08
CA ARG A 110 8.20 17.35 9.69
C ARG A 110 8.84 18.33 8.72
N GLN A 111 8.61 19.63 8.96
CA GLN A 111 9.42 20.72 8.42
C GLN A 111 9.92 21.56 9.59
N GLY A 112 11.21 21.42 9.92
CA GLY A 112 11.77 22.04 11.13
C GLY A 112 10.96 21.68 12.38
N ASN A 113 10.31 22.67 12.99
CA ASN A 113 9.48 22.46 14.18
C ASN A 113 8.03 22.03 13.87
N VAL A 114 7.54 22.22 12.65
CA VAL A 114 6.18 21.88 12.23
C VAL A 114 6.07 20.36 12.05
N TRP A 115 5.14 19.73 12.75
CA TRP A 115 4.89 18.29 12.62
C TRP A 115 3.72 17.98 11.70
N MET A 116 3.73 16.77 11.14
CA MET A 116 2.56 16.17 10.50
C MET A 116 1.27 16.40 11.32
N GLY A 117 0.21 16.79 10.62
CA GLY A 117 -1.08 17.19 11.18
C GLY A 117 -1.25 18.72 11.32
N GLU A 118 -0.16 19.47 11.43
CA GLU A 118 -0.18 20.92 11.59
C GLU A 118 -0.37 21.68 10.27
N GLU A 119 -0.79 22.94 10.39
CA GLU A 119 -0.93 23.89 9.29
C GLU A 119 0.04 25.05 9.53
N ALA A 120 0.86 25.40 8.54
CA ALA A 120 1.90 26.42 8.66
C ALA A 120 2.23 27.08 7.32
N GLN A 121 2.95 28.20 7.36
CA GLN A 121 3.61 28.73 6.17
C GLN A 121 4.85 27.88 5.88
N ALA A 122 5.07 27.53 4.62
CA ALA A 122 6.24 26.80 4.18
C ALA A 122 7.50 27.66 4.32
N ASP A 123 8.54 27.11 4.92
CA ASP A 123 9.90 27.66 4.81
C ASP A 123 10.67 26.87 3.73
N LEU A 124 10.73 27.42 2.52
CA LEU A 124 11.37 26.75 1.38
C LEU A 124 12.88 26.54 1.55
N ASN A 125 13.51 27.13 2.58
CA ASN A 125 14.91 26.90 2.93
C ASN A 125 15.09 25.74 3.92
N VAL A 126 14.00 25.19 4.44
CA VAL A 126 14.01 24.07 5.40
C VAL A 126 13.44 22.83 4.70
N PRO A 127 14.22 21.74 4.60
CA PRO A 127 13.75 20.52 3.96
C PRO A 127 12.67 19.83 4.78
N LEU A 128 11.98 18.90 4.13
CA LEU A 128 11.08 17.98 4.82
C LEU A 128 11.89 16.82 5.40
N SER A 129 11.85 16.64 6.72
CA SER A 129 12.54 15.53 7.39
C SER A 129 11.58 14.40 7.68
N TYR A 130 11.98 13.16 7.38
CA TYR A 130 11.21 11.97 7.72
C TYR A 130 12.01 10.95 8.52
N ARG A 131 11.27 10.11 9.26
CA ARG A 131 11.80 8.98 10.02
C ARG A 131 10.84 7.81 9.91
N LEU A 132 11.38 6.63 9.61
CA LEU A 132 10.64 5.38 9.49
C LEU A 132 11.34 4.28 10.27
N LEU A 133 10.58 3.59 11.12
CA LEU A 133 11.02 2.40 11.84
C LEU A 133 10.08 1.25 11.50
N GLY A 134 10.62 0.15 11.01
CA GLY A 134 9.87 -1.02 10.56
C GLY A 134 10.47 -2.32 11.10
N THR A 135 9.84 -3.43 10.72
CA THR A 135 10.19 -4.78 11.18
C THR A 135 10.63 -5.70 10.04
N ALA A 136 10.20 -5.46 8.81
CA ALA A 136 10.50 -6.30 7.65
C ALA A 136 11.51 -5.68 6.67
N GLY A 137 11.80 -4.38 6.82
CA GLY A 137 12.73 -3.61 5.97
C GLY A 137 11.97 -2.84 4.89
N TRP A 138 12.31 -1.57 4.70
CA TRP A 138 11.62 -0.65 3.80
C TRP A 138 12.09 -0.84 2.35
N GLU A 139 11.14 -1.00 1.43
CA GLU A 139 11.42 -1.16 -0.01
C GLU A 139 11.08 0.09 -0.82
N GLU A 140 10.11 0.88 -0.36
CA GLU A 140 9.71 2.13 -1.02
C GLU A 140 9.34 3.19 0.01
N VAL A 141 9.71 4.44 -0.29
CA VAL A 141 9.16 5.63 0.37
C VAL A 141 8.64 6.56 -0.72
N SER A 142 7.41 7.07 -0.55
CA SER A 142 6.77 7.99 -1.48
C SER A 142 6.19 9.19 -0.72
N LEU A 143 6.41 10.40 -1.24
CA LEU A 143 5.79 11.62 -0.74
C LEU A 143 4.70 12.05 -1.73
N PHE A 144 3.53 12.37 -1.18
CA PHE A 144 2.37 12.80 -1.93
C PHE A 144 1.99 14.24 -1.58
N ASP A 145 1.59 15.01 -2.58
CA ASP A 145 0.79 16.23 -2.41
C ASP A 145 -0.66 15.91 -2.78
N ALA A 146 -1.49 15.70 -1.76
CA ALA A 146 -2.85 15.19 -1.89
C ALA A 146 -2.89 13.89 -2.74
N ASP A 147 -3.41 13.95 -3.95
CA ASP A 147 -3.59 12.81 -4.85
C ASP A 147 -2.38 12.50 -5.74
N ARG A 148 -1.32 13.32 -5.69
CA ARG A 148 -0.17 13.17 -6.59
C ARG A 148 1.07 12.74 -5.83
N CYS A 149 1.67 11.63 -6.25
CA CYS A 149 3.03 11.27 -5.83
C CYS A 149 4.01 12.26 -6.46
N ILE A 150 4.74 13.02 -5.65
CA ILE A 150 5.65 14.09 -6.09
C ILE A 150 7.13 13.75 -5.89
N TRP A 151 7.42 12.73 -5.09
CA TRP A 151 8.76 12.21 -4.84
C TRP A 151 8.67 10.74 -4.45
N ARG A 152 9.66 9.94 -4.87
CA ARG A 152 9.73 8.51 -4.58
C ARG A 152 11.18 8.07 -4.43
N ARG A 153 11.40 7.13 -3.53
CA ARG A 153 12.67 6.47 -3.24
C ARG A 153 12.49 4.95 -3.36
N ASN A 154 13.26 4.31 -4.23
CA ASN A 154 13.25 2.86 -4.45
C ASN A 154 14.46 2.22 -3.79
N LEU A 155 14.24 1.55 -2.65
CA LEU A 155 15.33 1.00 -1.82
C LEU A 155 15.88 -0.30 -2.41
N HIS A 156 15.14 -0.99 -3.28
CA HIS A 156 15.69 -2.12 -4.04
C HIS A 156 16.74 -1.64 -5.04
N ALA A 157 16.47 -0.55 -5.76
CA ALA A 157 17.43 0.04 -6.69
C ALA A 157 18.69 0.54 -5.96
N GLU A 158 18.52 1.23 -4.82
CA GLU A 158 19.64 1.69 -3.99
C GLU A 158 20.51 0.56 -3.44
N ALA A 159 19.88 -0.57 -3.06
CA ALA A 159 20.59 -1.75 -2.56
C ALA A 159 21.21 -2.61 -3.67
N GLY A 160 21.00 -2.24 -4.94
CA GLY A 160 21.41 -3.01 -6.12
C GLY A 160 20.38 -4.08 -6.50
N LEU A 161 19.89 -4.01 -7.74
CA LEU A 161 18.94 -4.96 -8.31
C LEU A 161 19.59 -6.35 -8.49
N SER A 162 18.80 -7.42 -8.29
CA SER A 162 19.30 -8.79 -8.47
C SER A 162 19.38 -9.17 -9.95
N PRO A 163 20.45 -9.86 -10.39
CA PRO A 163 20.52 -10.41 -11.74
C PRO A 163 19.66 -11.67 -11.94
N ARG A 164 18.83 -12.05 -10.95
CA ARG A 164 18.06 -13.31 -10.97
C ARG A 164 16.76 -13.33 -10.16
N ARG A 165 16.50 -12.33 -9.31
CA ARG A 165 15.26 -12.26 -8.51
C ARG A 165 14.26 -11.31 -9.10
N ILE A 166 13.05 -11.82 -9.25
CA ILE A 166 11.88 -11.04 -9.65
C ILE A 166 10.76 -11.21 -8.64
N ARG A 167 9.86 -10.24 -8.61
CA ARG A 167 8.62 -10.28 -7.85
C ARG A 167 7.46 -9.97 -8.78
N ILE A 168 6.42 -10.80 -8.70
CA ILE A 168 5.13 -10.55 -9.30
C ILE A 168 4.27 -9.96 -8.20
N ARG A 169 3.94 -8.67 -8.32
CA ARG A 169 3.13 -7.93 -7.35
C ARG A 169 1.71 -7.76 -7.88
N ILE A 170 0.74 -8.12 -7.07
CA ILE A 170 -0.68 -8.13 -7.41
C ILE A 170 -1.40 -7.33 -6.33
N GLY A 171 -2.18 -6.32 -6.70
CA GLY A 171 -2.77 -5.44 -5.70
C GLY A 171 -4.02 -4.72 -6.15
N GLY A 172 -4.62 -4.02 -5.19
CA GLY A 172 -5.78 -3.17 -5.38
C GLY A 172 -7.10 -3.89 -5.13
N ALA A 173 -8.19 -3.25 -5.56
CA ALA A 173 -9.55 -3.72 -5.36
C ALA A 173 -10.39 -3.46 -6.61
N ARG A 174 -11.47 -4.23 -6.79
CA ARG A 174 -12.38 -4.06 -7.92
C ARG A 174 -13.15 -2.74 -7.86
N ILE A 175 -13.61 -2.36 -6.67
CA ILE A 175 -14.51 -1.23 -6.44
C ILE A 175 -14.25 -0.59 -5.07
N LYS A 176 -14.73 0.64 -4.86
CA LYS A 176 -14.60 1.37 -3.59
C LYS A 176 -15.58 0.91 -2.50
N ASP A 177 -16.69 0.27 -2.88
CA ASP A 177 -17.79 -0.09 -1.97
C ASP A 177 -17.67 -1.53 -1.41
N ARG A 178 -18.77 -2.11 -0.92
CA ARG A 178 -18.80 -3.48 -0.39
C ARG A 178 -18.38 -4.50 -1.46
N TYR A 179 -17.82 -5.63 -1.03
CA TYR A 179 -17.45 -6.75 -1.91
C TYR A 179 -16.36 -6.35 -2.93
N ARG A 180 -15.43 -5.52 -2.45
CA ARG A 180 -14.32 -4.95 -3.23
C ARG A 180 -13.23 -5.93 -3.62
N ALA A 181 -13.16 -7.07 -2.92
CA ALA A 181 -12.14 -8.09 -3.13
C ALA A 181 -11.94 -8.42 -4.62
N ALA A 182 -10.71 -8.31 -5.09
CA ALA A 182 -10.29 -8.83 -6.37
C ALA A 182 -9.70 -10.21 -6.14
N TYR A 183 -10.36 -11.24 -6.66
CA TYR A 183 -9.85 -12.61 -6.62
C TYR A 183 -9.06 -12.89 -7.89
N TRP A 184 -7.83 -13.32 -7.75
CA TRP A 184 -6.90 -13.53 -8.84
C TRP A 184 -6.59 -15.02 -8.96
N ARG A 185 -6.69 -15.57 -10.17
CA ARG A 185 -6.19 -16.91 -10.48
C ARG A 185 -5.37 -16.84 -11.75
N GLY A 186 -4.13 -17.30 -11.69
CA GLY A 186 -3.22 -17.08 -12.80
C GLY A 186 -2.01 -17.99 -12.84
N ALA A 187 -1.17 -17.72 -13.82
CA ALA A 187 0.10 -18.39 -14.04
C ALA A 187 1.20 -17.37 -14.38
N ILE A 188 2.41 -17.72 -13.97
CA ILE A 188 3.66 -17.04 -14.27
C ILE A 188 4.48 -18.02 -15.10
N GLU A 189 4.72 -17.67 -16.36
CA GLU A 189 5.46 -18.47 -17.33
C GLU A 189 6.82 -17.82 -17.57
N ILE A 190 7.89 -18.60 -17.40
CA ILE A 190 9.28 -18.18 -17.58
C ILE A 190 9.87 -18.91 -18.78
N THR A 191 10.37 -18.16 -19.76
CA THR A 191 11.09 -18.72 -20.91
C THR A 191 12.53 -18.24 -20.90
N GLY A 192 13.49 -19.15 -21.13
CA GLY A 192 14.92 -18.83 -21.16
C GLY A 192 15.66 -19.01 -19.82
N ALA A 193 14.96 -19.35 -18.74
CA ALA A 193 15.57 -19.68 -17.45
C ALA A 193 14.75 -20.73 -16.68
N ALA A 194 15.40 -21.42 -15.73
CA ALA A 194 14.73 -22.30 -14.79
C ALA A 194 14.31 -21.55 -13.52
N ILE A 195 13.19 -21.95 -12.93
CA ILE A 195 12.75 -21.44 -11.63
C ILE A 195 13.45 -22.25 -10.53
N LEU A 196 14.32 -21.60 -9.76
CA LEU A 196 15.06 -22.21 -8.66
C LEU A 196 14.22 -22.21 -7.38
N ASP A 197 13.60 -21.09 -7.05
CA ASP A 197 12.84 -20.88 -5.81
C ASP A 197 11.54 -20.11 -6.04
N VAL A 198 10.55 -20.36 -5.18
CA VAL A 198 9.24 -19.69 -5.18
C VAL A 198 8.89 -19.35 -3.73
N ALA A 199 8.66 -18.07 -3.45
CA ALA A 199 8.19 -17.60 -2.15
C ALA A 199 6.96 -16.69 -2.31
N THR A 200 6.08 -16.71 -1.31
CA THR A 200 4.92 -15.82 -1.25
C THR A 200 5.12 -14.76 -0.18
N VAL A 201 4.60 -13.56 -0.43
CA VAL A 201 4.72 -12.40 0.45
C VAL A 201 3.37 -11.67 0.47
N GLY A 202 2.91 -11.22 1.64
CA GLY A 202 1.60 -10.56 1.79
C GLY A 202 0.40 -11.51 1.83
N PHE A 203 0.60 -12.81 1.57
CA PHE A 203 -0.47 -13.80 1.66
C PHE A 203 -0.89 -13.97 3.11
N ASP A 204 -2.08 -13.49 3.44
CA ASP A 204 -2.62 -13.38 4.79
C ASP A 204 -3.47 -14.60 5.23
N HIS A 205 -3.92 -15.46 4.30
CA HIS A 205 -4.73 -16.64 4.60
C HIS A 205 -4.30 -17.88 3.78
N PRO A 206 -4.41 -19.12 4.31
CA PRO A 206 -4.04 -20.36 3.61
C PRO A 206 -4.73 -20.63 2.26
N GLU A 207 -5.80 -19.91 1.93
CA GLU A 207 -6.46 -20.00 0.61
C GLU A 207 -5.69 -19.25 -0.48
N GLN A 208 -4.83 -18.30 -0.09
CA GLN A 208 -3.89 -17.66 -0.98
C GLN A 208 -2.68 -18.59 -1.12
N THR A 209 -2.42 -19.06 -2.33
CA THR A 209 -1.39 -20.07 -2.61
C THR A 209 -0.71 -19.83 -3.95
N ALA A 210 0.57 -20.17 -4.01
CA ALA A 210 1.34 -20.25 -5.24
C ALA A 210 2.07 -21.60 -5.25
N TRP A 211 2.05 -22.29 -6.39
CA TRP A 211 2.68 -23.60 -6.52
C TRP A 211 3.38 -23.73 -7.86
N ARG A 212 4.45 -24.54 -7.86
CA ARG A 212 5.19 -24.85 -9.08
C ARG A 212 4.44 -25.94 -9.85
N GLU A 213 3.94 -25.60 -11.03
CA GLU A 213 3.29 -26.55 -11.94
C GLU A 213 4.34 -27.40 -12.68
N ASN A 214 5.44 -26.76 -13.10
CA ASN A 214 6.57 -27.41 -13.75
C ASN A 214 7.85 -26.54 -13.60
N ALA A 215 8.94 -26.91 -14.27
CA ALA A 215 10.25 -26.22 -14.14
C ALA A 215 10.24 -24.72 -14.50
N THR A 216 9.25 -24.28 -15.29
CA THR A 216 9.17 -22.94 -15.89
C THR A 216 7.84 -22.22 -15.61
N THR A 217 6.92 -22.85 -14.88
CA THR A 217 5.59 -22.32 -14.63
C THR A 217 5.22 -22.38 -13.15
N VAL A 218 4.77 -21.25 -12.62
CA VAL A 218 4.16 -21.14 -11.28
C VAL A 218 2.73 -20.69 -11.43
N CYS A 219 1.81 -21.44 -10.84
CA CYS A 219 0.39 -21.07 -10.78
C CYS A 219 0.08 -20.44 -9.43
N PHE A 220 -0.95 -19.61 -9.36
CA PHE A 220 -1.36 -18.97 -8.13
C PHE A 220 -2.86 -18.72 -8.05
N THR A 221 -3.35 -18.64 -6.82
CA THR A 221 -4.66 -18.09 -6.48
C THR A 221 -4.46 -17.16 -5.28
N THR A 222 -4.96 -15.94 -5.36
CA THR A 222 -4.91 -14.97 -4.25
C THR A 222 -6.08 -14.00 -4.27
N ALA A 223 -6.23 -13.17 -3.23
CA ALA A 223 -7.29 -12.17 -3.16
C ALA A 223 -6.79 -10.87 -2.52
N THR A 224 -7.10 -9.73 -3.14
CA THR A 224 -6.68 -8.41 -2.65
C THR A 224 -7.90 -7.51 -2.37
N HIS A 225 -7.83 -6.71 -1.30
CA HIS A 225 -8.88 -5.83 -0.79
C HIS A 225 -8.45 -4.35 -0.83
N GLY A 226 -7.53 -4.01 -1.73
CA GLY A 226 -6.83 -2.71 -1.78
C GLY A 226 -5.39 -2.79 -1.25
N ASP A 227 -5.07 -3.89 -0.58
CA ASP A 227 -3.73 -4.33 -0.21
C ASP A 227 -2.99 -4.95 -1.41
N THR A 228 -1.89 -5.63 -1.12
CA THR A 228 -0.99 -6.18 -2.13
C THR A 228 -0.43 -7.51 -1.68
N ASP A 229 -0.48 -8.48 -2.59
CA ASP A 229 0.16 -9.77 -2.50
C ASP A 229 1.35 -9.81 -3.47
N ALA A 230 2.33 -10.67 -3.18
CA ALA A 230 3.45 -10.88 -4.07
C ALA A 230 3.94 -12.32 -4.11
N ILE A 231 4.49 -12.69 -5.27
CA ILE A 231 5.18 -13.96 -5.50
C ILE A 231 6.60 -13.63 -5.95
N GLU A 232 7.59 -14.00 -5.14
CA GLU A 232 9.01 -13.85 -5.46
C GLU A 232 9.53 -15.13 -6.12
N LEU A 233 10.22 -14.97 -7.25
CA LEU A 233 10.89 -16.04 -7.97
C LEU A 233 12.40 -15.80 -7.99
N THR A 234 13.17 -16.85 -7.67
CA THR A 234 14.60 -16.87 -7.99
C THR A 234 14.80 -17.67 -9.26
N LEU A 235 15.36 -17.06 -10.30
CA LEU A 235 15.64 -17.67 -11.59
C LEU A 235 17.11 -18.12 -11.69
N SER A 236 17.44 -18.93 -12.69
CA SER A 236 18.83 -19.29 -13.00
C SER A 236 19.66 -18.10 -13.54
N ALA A 237 19.02 -17.21 -14.30
CA ALA A 237 19.54 -15.94 -14.80
C ALA A 237 18.34 -15.05 -15.17
N LEU A 238 18.51 -13.72 -15.21
CA LEU A 238 17.44 -12.80 -15.62
C LEU A 238 17.62 -12.26 -17.04
N GLU A 239 18.84 -11.94 -17.48
CA GLU A 239 19.14 -11.14 -18.68
C GLU A 239 18.34 -11.55 -19.94
N ASP A 240 18.41 -12.82 -20.34
CA ASP A 240 17.76 -13.36 -21.55
C ASP A 240 16.38 -14.01 -21.29
N VAL A 241 15.69 -13.63 -20.22
CA VAL A 241 14.41 -14.24 -19.85
C VAL A 241 13.23 -13.47 -20.44
N ARG A 242 12.21 -14.21 -20.87
CA ARG A 242 10.86 -13.67 -21.10
C ARG A 242 9.94 -14.13 -19.97
N ILE A 243 9.21 -13.18 -19.42
CA ILE A 243 8.30 -13.37 -18.29
C ILE A 243 6.91 -13.01 -18.76
N LYS A 244 5.97 -13.95 -18.65
CA LYS A 244 4.56 -13.72 -18.94
C LYS A 244 3.73 -14.06 -17.72
N VAL A 245 2.92 -13.11 -17.28
CA VAL A 245 1.96 -13.29 -16.20
C VAL A 245 0.57 -13.16 -16.79
N SER A 246 -0.28 -14.16 -16.55
CA SER A 246 -1.68 -14.15 -16.98
C SER A 246 -2.58 -14.48 -15.81
N ALA A 247 -3.64 -13.71 -15.60
CA ALA A 247 -4.58 -13.93 -14.52
C ALA A 247 -6.02 -13.60 -14.92
N ASP A 248 -6.95 -14.43 -14.48
CA ASP A 248 -8.38 -14.17 -14.51
C ASP A 248 -8.79 -13.50 -13.18
N LEU A 249 -9.65 -12.47 -13.27
CA LEU A 249 -10.15 -11.73 -12.11
C LEU A 249 -11.62 -12.06 -11.81
N PHE A 250 -11.90 -12.39 -10.55
CA PHE A 250 -13.23 -12.71 -10.04
C PHE A 250 -13.64 -11.74 -8.93
N GLY A 251 -14.94 -11.77 -8.60
CA GLY A 251 -15.51 -10.99 -7.50
C GLY A 251 -15.90 -11.89 -6.34
N TYR A 252 -16.22 -11.28 -5.21
CA TYR A 252 -16.69 -11.98 -4.02
C TYR A 252 -18.06 -12.65 -4.23
N THR A 253 -18.16 -13.95 -3.92
CA THR A 253 -19.44 -14.69 -3.91
C THR A 253 -20.10 -14.58 -2.54
N LYS A 254 -21.17 -13.79 -2.44
CA LYS A 254 -21.95 -13.65 -1.18
C LYS A 254 -22.89 -14.82 -0.93
N VAL A 255 -23.56 -15.29 -1.98
CA VAL A 255 -24.58 -16.35 -1.92
C VAL A 255 -24.17 -17.42 -2.93
N GLY A 256 -24.05 -18.66 -2.46
CA GLY A 256 -23.53 -19.78 -3.25
C GLY A 256 -22.31 -20.42 -2.57
N ASP A 257 -21.73 -21.40 -3.26
CA ASP A 257 -20.50 -22.03 -2.82
C ASP A 257 -19.30 -21.10 -3.10
N PRO A 258 -18.55 -20.63 -2.08
CA PRO A 258 -17.39 -19.77 -2.28
C PRO A 258 -16.26 -20.45 -3.06
N LEU A 259 -16.22 -21.79 -3.11
CA LEU A 259 -15.26 -22.54 -3.93
C LEU A 259 -15.62 -22.54 -5.42
N THR A 260 -16.88 -22.22 -5.73
CA THR A 260 -17.35 -22.08 -7.10
C THR A 260 -17.26 -20.59 -7.48
N PRO A 261 -16.35 -20.20 -8.38
CA PRO A 261 -16.25 -18.81 -8.80
C PRO A 261 -17.59 -18.35 -9.40
N PRO A 262 -18.00 -17.11 -9.13
CA PRO A 262 -19.29 -16.64 -9.59
C PRO A 262 -19.32 -16.65 -11.12
N VAL A 263 -20.43 -17.12 -11.69
CA VAL A 263 -20.68 -17.15 -13.14
C VAL A 263 -20.95 -15.71 -13.62
N HIS A 264 -19.96 -14.82 -13.46
CA HIS A 264 -20.00 -13.51 -14.10
C HIS A 264 -19.55 -13.69 -15.54
N THR A 265 -20.43 -13.34 -16.49
CA THR A 265 -20.17 -13.46 -17.93
C THR A 265 -18.95 -12.66 -18.39
N ALA A 266 -18.57 -11.62 -17.64
CA ALA A 266 -17.34 -10.87 -17.82
C ALA A 266 -16.36 -11.19 -16.68
N CYS A 267 -15.35 -12.00 -16.97
CA CYS A 267 -14.18 -12.20 -16.14
C CYS A 267 -13.02 -11.41 -16.77
N PRO A 268 -12.67 -10.22 -16.23
CA PRO A 268 -11.56 -9.45 -16.74
C PRO A 268 -10.28 -10.29 -16.68
N LYS A 269 -9.45 -10.15 -17.71
CA LYS A 269 -8.15 -10.82 -17.78
C LYS A 269 -7.05 -9.79 -17.65
N ALA A 270 -6.04 -10.13 -16.88
CA ALA A 270 -4.76 -9.43 -16.85
C ALA A 270 -3.74 -10.28 -17.62
N SER A 271 -3.00 -9.66 -18.53
CA SER A 271 -1.87 -10.29 -19.21
C SER A 271 -0.75 -9.27 -19.32
N LEU A 272 0.37 -9.57 -18.67
CA LEU A 272 1.56 -8.74 -18.66
C LEU A 272 2.73 -9.57 -19.15
N GLU A 273 3.44 -9.08 -20.16
CA GLU A 273 4.62 -9.73 -20.70
C GLU A 273 5.79 -8.74 -20.69
N THR A 274 6.96 -9.20 -20.27
CA THR A 274 8.18 -8.41 -20.20
C THR A 274 9.43 -9.26 -20.39
N SER A 275 10.57 -8.61 -20.55
CA SER A 275 11.88 -9.23 -20.64
C SER A 275 12.72 -8.96 -19.40
N GLY A 276 13.71 -9.81 -19.13
CA GLY A 276 14.69 -9.55 -18.08
C GLY A 276 15.49 -8.27 -18.33
N GLN A 277 15.85 -7.99 -19.59
CA GLN A 277 16.51 -6.75 -19.97
C GLN A 277 15.67 -5.50 -19.63
N ASP A 278 14.35 -5.54 -19.87
CA ASP A 278 13.45 -4.46 -19.47
C ASP A 278 13.47 -4.25 -17.96
N LEU A 279 13.42 -5.32 -17.18
CA LEU A 279 13.43 -5.26 -15.71
C LEU A 279 14.77 -4.75 -15.16
N LEU A 280 15.89 -5.17 -15.74
CA LEU A 280 17.21 -4.66 -15.36
C LEU A 280 17.37 -3.16 -15.67
N THR A 281 16.66 -2.67 -16.69
CA THR A 281 16.71 -1.25 -17.10
C THR A 281 15.72 -0.38 -16.32
N LYS A 282 14.48 -0.85 -16.16
CA LYS A 282 13.35 -0.07 -15.61
C LYS A 282 13.06 -0.38 -14.15
N SER A 283 13.66 -1.42 -13.57
CA SER A 283 13.33 -2.04 -12.28
C SER A 283 11.93 -2.65 -12.18
N GLU A 284 10.94 -2.14 -12.91
CA GLU A 284 9.57 -2.65 -12.91
C GLU A 284 8.87 -2.46 -14.26
N VAL A 285 7.90 -3.34 -14.52
CA VAL A 285 6.91 -3.19 -15.59
C VAL A 285 5.53 -3.43 -15.01
N VAL A 286 4.61 -2.52 -15.29
CA VAL A 286 3.33 -2.41 -14.60
C VAL A 286 2.17 -2.43 -15.59
N LEU A 287 1.11 -3.16 -15.24
CA LEU A 287 -0.19 -3.16 -15.89
C LEU A 287 -1.25 -2.64 -14.93
N ASP A 288 -1.78 -1.44 -15.20
CA ASP A 288 -2.95 -0.90 -14.52
C ASP A 288 -4.23 -1.47 -15.13
N LEU A 289 -5.16 -1.88 -14.27
CA LEU A 289 -6.45 -2.45 -14.65
C LEU A 289 -7.60 -1.56 -14.17
N PRO A 290 -8.78 -1.61 -14.83
CA PRO A 290 -9.97 -0.94 -14.34
C PRO A 290 -10.32 -1.41 -12.92
N GLY A 291 -10.38 -0.47 -11.98
CA GLY A 291 -10.65 -0.75 -10.58
C GLY A 291 -10.11 0.36 -9.68
N VAL A 292 -9.76 0.01 -8.45
CA VAL A 292 -9.20 0.93 -7.45
C VAL A 292 -7.80 0.45 -7.13
N GLU A 293 -6.79 1.15 -7.66
CA GLU A 293 -5.37 0.76 -7.53
C GLU A 293 -5.13 -0.69 -7.98
N LEU A 294 -5.98 -1.21 -8.87
CA LEU A 294 -5.97 -2.58 -9.33
C LEU A 294 -4.85 -2.77 -10.34
N ARG A 295 -3.82 -3.51 -9.95
CA ARG A 295 -2.54 -3.51 -10.65
C ARG A 295 -1.87 -4.88 -10.60
N LEU A 296 -1.20 -5.21 -11.70
CA LEU A 296 -0.24 -6.31 -11.81
C LEU A 296 1.12 -5.74 -12.19
N ALA A 297 2.18 -6.09 -11.48
CA ALA A 297 3.53 -5.66 -11.79
C ALA A 297 4.52 -6.83 -11.76
N VAL A 298 5.54 -6.74 -12.61
CA VAL A 298 6.75 -7.56 -12.51
C VAL A 298 7.90 -6.63 -12.16
N GLU A 299 8.61 -6.95 -11.09
CA GLU A 299 9.65 -6.12 -10.50
C GLU A 299 10.94 -6.91 -10.37
N CYS A 300 12.07 -6.25 -10.59
CA CYS A 300 13.37 -6.75 -10.17
C CYS A 300 13.63 -6.31 -8.73
N VAL A 301 13.94 -7.25 -7.85
CA VAL A 301 14.13 -6.97 -6.42
C VAL A 301 15.55 -7.32 -5.98
N THR A 302 16.07 -6.60 -5.00
CA THR A 302 17.41 -6.87 -4.44
C THR A 302 17.47 -8.20 -3.68
N GLU A 303 18.66 -8.81 -3.65
CA GLU A 303 18.96 -9.92 -2.74
C GLU A 303 19.41 -9.45 -1.35
N SER A 304 19.84 -8.20 -1.25
CA SER A 304 20.31 -7.58 -0.02
C SER A 304 19.19 -7.45 1.01
N ALA A 305 19.58 -7.41 2.29
CA ALA A 305 18.66 -7.04 3.35
C ALA A 305 18.31 -5.54 3.22
N LEU A 306 17.03 -5.22 3.33
CA LEU A 306 16.55 -3.84 3.30
C LEU A 306 16.58 -3.21 4.71
N PRO A 307 16.85 -1.90 4.82
CA PRO A 307 16.97 -1.23 6.11
C PRO A 307 15.60 -1.15 6.80
N ARG A 308 15.59 -1.46 8.10
CA ARG A 308 14.39 -1.34 8.97
C ARG A 308 14.26 0.05 9.60
N ASP A 309 15.34 0.81 9.55
CA ASP A 309 15.53 2.07 10.23
C ASP A 309 16.07 3.03 9.17
N ILE A 310 15.24 3.97 8.72
CA ILE A 310 15.64 4.97 7.73
C ILE A 310 15.18 6.36 8.16
N ALA A 311 16.01 7.35 7.90
CA ALA A 311 15.71 8.76 8.01
C ALA A 311 16.26 9.47 6.77
N GLY A 312 15.74 10.65 6.48
CA GLY A 312 16.26 11.47 5.42
C GLY A 312 15.55 12.82 5.35
N ASP A 313 16.17 13.70 4.57
CA ASP A 313 15.65 15.02 4.25
C ASP A 313 15.27 15.04 2.76
N ILE A 314 14.19 15.76 2.45
CA ILE A 314 13.67 15.95 1.09
C ILE A 314 13.68 17.45 0.81
N GLU A 315 14.58 17.86 -0.06
CA GLU A 315 14.72 19.25 -0.49
C GLU A 315 13.54 19.68 -1.37
N TRP A 316 13.18 20.96 -1.33
CA TRP A 316 12.03 21.48 -2.09
C TRP A 316 12.24 21.44 -3.61
N ASP A 317 13.48 21.58 -4.06
CA ASP A 317 13.85 21.62 -5.47
C ASP A 317 13.67 20.27 -6.19
N CYS A 318 13.68 19.16 -5.44
CA CYS A 318 13.44 17.84 -5.99
C CYS A 318 11.94 17.47 -6.06
N LEU A 319 11.05 18.33 -5.55
CA LEU A 319 9.61 18.09 -5.52
C LEU A 319 8.91 18.59 -6.79
N SER A 320 8.14 17.71 -7.43
CA SER A 320 7.33 18.05 -8.60
C SER A 320 5.98 18.70 -8.21
N LEU A 321 6.03 19.84 -7.51
CA LEU A 321 4.86 20.56 -7.00
C LEU A 321 4.11 21.30 -8.12
N LEU A 322 2.78 21.28 -8.05
CA LEU A 322 1.93 22.14 -8.86
C LEU A 322 1.63 23.44 -8.10
N PRO A 323 1.45 24.58 -8.76
CA PRO A 323 1.10 25.82 -8.09
C PRO A 323 -0.26 25.67 -7.38
N ARG A 324 -0.23 25.60 -6.05
CA ARG A 324 -1.39 25.48 -5.16
C ARG A 324 -1.18 26.40 -3.95
N PRO A 325 -2.26 27.01 -3.41
CA PRO A 325 -2.14 27.90 -2.26
C PRO A 325 -1.73 27.16 -0.98
N VAL A 326 -2.11 25.89 -0.86
CA VAL A 326 -1.73 25.01 0.24
C VAL A 326 -1.45 23.63 -0.31
N HIS A 327 -0.31 23.06 0.09
CA HIS A 327 0.06 21.68 -0.17
C HIS A 327 -0.30 20.79 1.01
N ALA A 328 -0.82 19.60 0.74
CA ALA A 328 -1.12 18.59 1.75
C ALA A 328 -0.11 17.44 1.60
N LEU A 329 1.06 17.63 2.21
CA LEU A 329 2.21 16.76 2.03
C LEU A 329 2.19 15.62 3.04
N PHE A 330 1.99 14.39 2.58
CA PHE A 330 2.08 13.21 3.44
C PHE A 330 2.99 12.15 2.83
N LEU A 331 3.59 11.36 3.72
CA LEU A 331 4.48 10.28 3.34
C LEU A 331 3.76 8.94 3.47
N THR A 332 3.98 8.06 2.52
CA THR A 332 3.67 6.63 2.63
C THR A 332 4.94 5.82 2.38
N ALA A 333 5.10 4.71 3.10
CA ALA A 333 6.21 3.80 2.90
C ALA A 333 5.72 2.35 2.95
N ARG A 334 6.43 1.48 2.26
CA ARG A 334 6.11 0.05 2.16
C ARG A 334 7.30 -0.79 2.59
N GLN A 335 7.02 -1.84 3.35
CA GLN A 335 8.01 -2.82 3.74
C GLN A 335 8.00 -4.04 2.81
N ARG A 336 9.04 -4.86 2.90
CA ARG A 336 9.19 -6.10 2.12
C ARG A 336 7.98 -7.00 2.20
N ASP A 337 7.41 -7.15 3.39
CA ASP A 337 6.22 -7.95 3.69
C ASP A 337 4.91 -7.34 3.17
N GLN A 338 4.98 -6.28 2.36
CA GLN A 338 3.85 -5.53 1.80
C GLN A 338 3.07 -4.67 2.79
N SER A 339 3.46 -4.67 4.08
CA SER A 339 2.89 -3.75 5.05
C SER A 339 3.21 -2.30 4.70
N ARG A 340 2.29 -1.39 5.06
CA ARG A 340 2.37 0.03 4.72
C ARG A 340 2.18 0.91 5.95
N VAL A 341 2.72 2.12 5.82
CA VAL A 341 2.48 3.23 6.74
C VAL A 341 2.09 4.48 5.97
N TRP A 342 1.27 5.34 6.58
CA TRP A 342 0.89 6.66 6.08
C TRP A 342 1.00 7.67 7.22
N THR A 343 1.67 8.79 7.00
CA THR A 343 1.63 9.91 7.94
C THR A 343 0.36 10.74 7.74
N SER A 344 -0.06 11.48 8.76
CA SER A 344 -0.86 12.69 8.54
C SER A 344 -0.11 13.68 7.64
N PRO A 345 -0.80 14.61 6.97
CA PRO A 345 -0.14 15.57 6.09
C PRO A 345 0.43 16.74 6.89
N LEU A 346 1.53 17.31 6.40
CA LEU A 346 1.86 18.71 6.66
C LEU A 346 1.01 19.57 5.71
N PHE A 347 0.28 20.55 6.25
CA PHE A 347 -0.47 21.50 5.44
C PHE A 347 0.32 22.80 5.32
N LEU A 348 1.03 22.96 4.20
CA LEU A 348 1.98 24.05 4.02
C LEU A 348 1.48 25.06 2.98
N ALA A 349 1.29 26.31 3.40
CA ALA A 349 0.98 27.42 2.50
C ALA A 349 2.28 27.98 1.90
N VAL A 350 2.35 28.12 0.58
CA VAL A 350 3.53 28.61 -0.15
C VAL A 350 3.28 30.01 -0.69
#